data_AF-A0A9C8SWJ1-F1
#
_entry.id   AF-A0A9C8SWJ1-F1
#
_cell.length_a   1.000
_cell.length_b   1.000
_cell.length_c   1.000
_cell.angle_alpha   90.00
_cell.angle_beta   90.00
_cell.angle_gamma   90.00
#
_symmetry.space_group_name_H-M   'P 1'
#
loop_
_entity.id
_entity.type
_entity.pdbx_description
1 polymer ?
#
loop_
_entity_poly.entity_id
_entity_poly.type
_entity_poly.pdbx_seq_one_letter_code
_entity_poly.pdbx_strand_id
1 'polypeptide(L)' 'MKIRSFTDLDAWREGHKLVLMIYNIAKHFPSEEKFAIINQMRRCVVSITSNIAEGFAHQSKKEKIQFYSIS' A
#
# COMPACT_ATOMS: atom_id res chain seq x y z
N MET A 1 13.61 -18.18 4.20
CA MET A 1 14.01 -17.13 3.23
C MET A 1 14.55 -15.95 4.01
N LYS A 2 15.71 -15.38 3.65
CA LYS A 2 16.27 -14.22 4.37
C LYS A 2 15.66 -12.95 3.77
N ILE A 3 14.87 -12.21 4.55
CA ILE A 3 14.31 -10.92 4.16
C ILE A 3 15.45 -9.90 4.07
N ARG A 4 15.60 -9.24 2.93
CA ARG A 4 16.64 -8.22 2.67
C ARG A 4 16.03 -6.88 2.27
N SER A 5 14.84 -6.89 1.68
CA SER A 5 14.08 -5.73 1.25
C SER A 5 12.64 -5.80 1.76
N PHE A 6 11.95 -4.67 1.87
CA PHE A 6 10.52 -4.63 2.16
C PHE A 6 9.70 -5.38 1.10
N THR A 7 10.21 -5.49 -0.14
CA THR A 7 9.58 -6.24 -1.23
C THR A 7 9.62 -7.76 -1.04
N ASP A 8 10.44 -8.24 -0.09
CA ASP A 8 10.46 -9.65 0.30
C ASP A 8 9.32 -9.99 1.27
N LEU A 9 8.67 -8.99 1.87
CA LEU A 9 7.54 -9.19 2.79
C LEU A 9 6.30 -9.61 2.00
N ASP A 10 5.67 -10.71 2.41
CA ASP A 10 4.43 -11.16 1.79
C ASP A 10 3.31 -10.13 1.95
N ALA A 11 3.24 -9.43 3.09
CA ALA A 11 2.30 -8.32 3.29
C ALA A 11 2.48 -7.21 2.24
N TRP A 12 3.73 -6.86 1.88
CA TRP A 12 3.97 -5.88 0.83
C TRP A 12 3.57 -6.41 -0.55
N ARG A 13 3.85 -7.68 -0.85
CA ARG A 13 3.49 -8.32 -2.12
C ARG A 13 1.98 -8.36 -2.32
N GLU A 14 1.22 -8.73 -1.30
CA GLU A 14 -0.25 -8.73 -1.35
C GLU A 14 -0.80 -7.30 -1.44
N GLY A 15 -0.23 -6.35 -0.68
CA GLY A 15 -0.58 -4.93 -0.82
C GLY A 15 -0.32 -4.39 -2.23
N HIS A 16 0.81 -4.76 -2.85
CA HIS A 16 1.14 -4.33 -4.20
C HIS A 16 0.19 -4.93 -5.24
N LYS A 17 -0.22 -6.20 -5.09
CA LYS A 17 -1.28 -6.80 -5.92
C LYS A 17 -2.59 -6.02 -5.79
N LEU A 18 -2.98 -5.64 -4.57
CA LEU A 18 -4.17 -4.84 -4.33
C LEU A 18 -4.10 -3.48 -5.03
N VAL A 19 -2.94 -2.81 -5.00
CA VAL A 19 -2.71 -1.56 -5.76
C VAL A 19 -3.00 -1.78 -7.25
N LEU A 20 -2.41 -2.81 -7.85
CA LEU A 20 -2.61 -3.10 -9.28
C LEU A 20 -4.08 -3.40 -9.61
N MET A 21 -4.76 -4.16 -8.75
CA MET A 21 -6.19 -4.47 -8.90
C MET A 21 -7.05 -3.21 -8.86
N ILE A 22 -6.83 -2.32 -7.88
CA ILE A 22 -7.60 -1.09 -7.74
C ILE A 22 -7.31 -0.11 -8.88
N TYR A 23 -6.06 -0.02 -9.33
CA TYR A 23 -5.74 0.77 -10.52
C TYR A 23 -6.45 0.25 -11.77
N ASN A 24 -6.60 -1.07 -11.91
CA ASN A 24 -7.34 -1.68 -13.01
C ASN A 24 -8.86 -1.43 -12.90
N ILE A 25 -9.44 -1.63 -11.72
CA ILE A 25 -10.87 -1.37 -11.45
C ILE A 25 -11.22 0.10 -11.70
N ALA A 26 -10.39 1.02 -11.21
CA ALA A 26 -10.60 2.46 -11.35
C ALA A 26 -10.63 2.97 -12.80
N LYS A 27 -10.11 2.20 -13.78
CA LYS A 27 -10.23 2.54 -15.21
C LYS A 27 -11.65 2.42 -15.75
N HIS A 28 -12.52 1.68 -15.06
CA HIS A 28 -13.89 1.41 -15.48
C HIS A 28 -14.91 2.36 -14.82
N PHE A 29 -14.44 3.27 -13.97
CA PHE A 29 -15.30 4.27 -13.34
C PHE A 29 -15.55 5.43 -14.30
N PRO A 30 -16.72 6.10 -14.20
CA PRO A 30 -17.00 7.32 -14.96
C PRO A 30 -15.95 8.41 -14.71
N SER A 31 -15.73 9.28 -15.71
CA SER A 31 -14.73 10.36 -15.61
C SER A 31 -15.02 11.36 -14.51
N GLU A 32 -16.30 11.53 -14.16
CA GLU A 32 -16.77 12.46 -13.13
C GLU A 32 -16.26 12.05 -11.73
N GLU A 33 -16.01 10.75 -11.53
CA GLU A 33 -15.52 10.18 -10.29
C GLU A 33 -14.00 10.34 -10.09
N LYS A 34 -13.29 10.89 -11.08
CA LYS A 34 -11.82 11.04 -11.08
C LYS A 34 -11.30 11.72 -9.82
N PHE A 35 -11.88 12.86 -9.47
CA PHE A 35 -11.45 13.65 -8.32
C PHE A 35 -12.19 13.28 -7.02
N ALA A 36 -13.22 12.45 -7.12
CA ALA A 36 -13.95 11.89 -5.99
C ALA A 36 -13.37 10.51 -5.64
N ILE A 37 -14.11 9.42 -5.89
CA ILE A 37 -13.76 8.10 -5.36
C ILE A 37 -12.49 7.50 -6.00
N ILE A 38 -12.21 7.77 -7.28
CA ILE A 38 -11.03 7.20 -7.97
C ILE A 38 -9.73 7.64 -7.29
N ASN A 39 -9.59 8.94 -7.01
CA ASN A 39 -8.41 9.48 -6.33
C ASN A 39 -8.32 8.99 -4.88
N GLN A 40 -9.43 8.90 -4.16
CA GLN A 40 -9.45 8.40 -2.78
C GLN A 40 -9.01 6.93 -2.71
N MET A 41 -9.55 6.07 -3.58
CA MET A 41 -9.19 4.65 -3.64
C MET A 41 -7.71 4.46 -3.96
N ARG A 42 -7.19 5.14 -4.98
CA ARG A 42 -5.77 5.03 -5.38
C ARG A 42 -4.83 5.47 -4.26
N ARG A 43 -5.14 6.58 -3.59
CA ARG A 43 -4.33 7.08 -2.46
C ARG A 43 -4.37 6.11 -1.28
N CYS A 44 -5.54 5.57 -0.96
CA CYS A 44 -5.72 4.60 0.12
C CYS A 44 -4.84 3.36 -0.11
N VAL A 45 -4.95 2.72 -1.28
CA VAL A 45 -4.20 1.46 -1.52
C VAL A 45 -2.70 1.66 -1.64
N VAL A 46 -2.24 2.78 -2.18
CA VAL A 46 -0.81 3.10 -2.22
C VAL A 46 -0.27 3.30 -0.80
N SER A 47 -1.05 3.94 0.09
CA SER A 47 -0.69 4.16 1.49
C SER A 47 -0.34 2.86 2.22
N ILE A 48 -1.05 1.77 1.94
CA ILE A 48 -0.77 0.44 2.55
C ILE A 48 0.68 0.02 2.25
N THR A 49 1.06 0.03 0.96
CA THR A 49 2.42 -0.39 0.57
C THR A 49 3.51 0.56 1.05
N SER A 50 3.22 1.87 1.11
CA SER A 50 4.14 2.88 1.62
C SER A 50 4.40 2.71 3.12
N ASN A 51 3.35 2.53 3.93
CA ASN A 51 3.51 2.32 5.37
C ASN A 51 4.26 1.01 5.68
N ILE A 52 4.04 -0.06 4.90
CA ILE A 52 4.83 -1.29 5.05
C ILE A 52 6.32 -1.05 4.74
N ALA A 53 6.62 -0.29 3.68
CA ALA A 53 7.99 0.03 3.30
C ALA A 53 8.69 0.94 4.34
N GLU A 54 7.99 1.98 4.81
CA GLU A 54 8.48 2.89 5.85
C GLU A 54 8.71 2.14 7.16
N GLY A 55 7.73 1.35 7.62
CA GLY A 55 7.88 0.50 8.80
C GLY A 55 9.08 -0.45 8.67
N PHE A 56 9.29 -1.07 7.50
CA PHE A 56 10.45 -1.94 7.29
C PHE A 56 11.80 -1.21 7.47
N ALA A 57 11.89 0.05 7.03
CA ALA A 57 13.11 0.86 7.11
C ALA A 57 13.49 1.25 8.56
N HIS A 58 12.54 1.29 9.48
CA HIS A 58 12.80 1.59 10.89
C HIS A 58 13.53 0.44 11.61
N GLN A 59 14.36 0.77 12.60
CA GLN A 59 15.10 -0.25 13.37
C GLN A 59 14.34 -0.68 14.64
N SER A 60 13.59 0.23 15.27
CA SER A 60 12.91 -0.09 16.52
C SER A 60 11.60 -0.84 16.28
N LYS A 61 11.28 -1.77 17.18
CA LYS A 61 9.99 -2.49 17.15
C LYS A 61 8.79 -1.54 17.31
N LYS A 62 8.95 -0.49 18.11
CA LYS A 62 7.88 0.48 18.40
C LYS A 62 7.48 1.26 17.14
N GLU A 63 8.45 1.78 16.40
CA GLU A 63 8.20 2.52 15.15
C GLU A 63 7.60 1.59 14.09
N LYS A 64 8.11 0.36 13.96
CA LYS A 64 7.54 -0.66 13.06
C LYS A 64 6.05 -0.85 13.28
N ILE A 65 5.63 -1.04 14.54
CA ILE A 65 4.23 -1.26 14.90
C ILE A 65 3.37 -0.06 14.50
N GLN A 66 3.86 1.16 14.71
CA GLN A 66 3.13 2.37 14.34
C GLN A 66 2.80 2.39 12.85
N PHE A 67 3.78 2.17 11.97
CA PHE A 67 3.53 2.16 10.52
C PHE A 67 2.69 0.97 10.07
N TYR A 68 2.94 -0.23 10.61
CA TYR A 68 2.16 -1.41 10.27
C TYR A 68 0.70 -1.33 10.74
N SER A 69 0.39 -0.55 11.79
CA SER A 69 -0.99 -0.34 12.24
C SER A 69 -1.81 0.60 11.36
N ILE A 70 -1.16 1.39 10.49
CA ILE A 70 -1.80 2.31 9.55
C ILE A 70 -2.09 1.60 8.21
N SER A 71 -1.37 0.49 7.96
CA SER A 71 -1.46 -0.32 6.74
C SER A 71 -2.69 -1.23 6.76
#